data_AF-A0A454TW84-F1
#
_entry.id   AF-A0A454TW84-F1
#
_cell.length_a   1.000
_cell.length_b   1.000
_cell.length_c   1.000
_cell.angle_alpha   90.00
_cell.angle_beta   90.00
_cell.angle_gamma   90.00
#
_symmetry.space_group_name_H-M   'P 1'
#
loop_
_entity.id
_entity.type
_entity.pdbx_description
1 polymer ?
#
loop_
_entity_poly.entity_id
_entity_poly.type
_entity_poly.pdbx_seq_one_letter_code
_entity_poly.pdbx_strand_id
1 'polypeptide(L)'
;MSRSVYGYRFVARDALALLARIKAIAATRVHYGYRRVHVMLQRDGWKDHHKRVYRLYRAEGLSLRQKRPKRNKSARLAVMSENIRYGALSMSAGEQLAN
;
A
#
# COMPACT_ATOMS: atom_id res chain seq x y z
N MET A 1 23.66 -7.24 -46.10
CA MET A 1 22.28 -7.27 -45.55
C MET A 1 22.08 -6.07 -44.63
N SER A 2 21.10 -5.19 -44.88
CA SER A 2 20.82 -4.02 -44.04
C SER A 2 19.83 -4.38 -42.92
N ARG A 3 20.25 -4.21 -41.65
CA ARG A 3 19.41 -4.36 -40.46
C ARG A 3 18.65 -3.05 -40.25
N SER A 4 17.44 -2.95 -40.75
CA SER A 4 16.54 -1.85 -40.39
C SER A 4 16.24 -1.95 -38.89
N VAL A 5 16.78 -1.03 -38.09
CA VAL A 5 16.41 -0.87 -36.68
C VAL A 5 15.15 -0.01 -36.66
N TYR A 6 14.00 -0.63 -36.36
CA TYR A 6 12.76 0.10 -36.09
C TYR A 6 13.02 1.09 -34.94
N GLY A 7 13.20 2.36 -35.29
CA GLY A 7 13.38 3.44 -34.33
C GLY A 7 12.06 3.74 -33.63
N TYR A 8 11.87 3.23 -32.41
CA TYR A 8 10.75 3.63 -31.58
C TYR A 8 10.84 5.15 -31.31
N ARG A 9 9.91 5.91 -31.89
CA ARG A 9 9.73 7.33 -31.59
C ARG A 9 8.78 7.45 -30.41
N PHE A 10 9.30 7.87 -29.26
CA PHE A 10 8.47 8.18 -28.10
C PHE A 10 7.62 9.42 -28.40
N VAL A 11 6.34 9.23 -28.68
CA VAL A 11 5.38 10.35 -28.71
C VAL A 11 5.10 10.74 -27.28
N ALA A 12 5.56 11.92 -26.88
CA ALA A 12 5.31 12.49 -25.57
C ALA A 12 3.80 12.78 -25.43
N ARG A 13 3.03 11.78 -25.01
CA ARG A 13 1.64 11.99 -24.56
C ARG A 13 1.65 13.07 -23.49
N ASP A 14 0.69 13.99 -23.53
CA ASP A 14 0.54 15.14 -22.63
C ASP A 14 0.73 14.77 -21.15
N ALA A 15 1.99 14.75 -20.71
CA ALA A 15 2.35 14.29 -19.38
C ALA A 15 1.98 15.36 -18.35
N LEU A 16 2.05 16.63 -18.75
CA LEU A 16 1.76 17.78 -17.90
C LEU A 16 0.30 17.81 -17.45
N ALA A 17 -0.65 17.56 -18.36
CA ALA A 17 -2.08 17.56 -18.02
C ALA A 17 -2.44 16.42 -17.05
N LEU A 18 -1.94 15.22 -17.31
CA LEU A 18 -2.10 14.07 -16.42
C LEU A 18 -1.47 14.33 -15.05
N LEU A 19 -0.29 14.94 -15.02
CA LEU A 19 0.45 15.24 -13.81
C LEU A 19 -0.24 16.31 -12.97
N ALA A 20 -0.76 17.37 -13.59
CA ALA A 20 -1.59 18.37 -12.93
C ALA A 20 -2.81 17.73 -12.28
N ARG A 21 -3.50 16.81 -12.98
CA ARG A 21 -4.65 16.10 -12.42
C ARG A 21 -4.27 15.18 -11.26
N ILE A 22 -3.15 14.46 -11.38
CA ILE A 22 -2.61 13.63 -10.28
C ILE A 22 -2.33 14.49 -9.04
N LYS A 23 -1.68 15.65 -9.21
CA LYS A 23 -1.40 16.59 -8.11
C LYS A 23 -2.68 17.10 -7.47
N ALA A 24 -3.68 17.47 -8.27
CA ALA A 24 -4.97 17.91 -7.76
C ALA A 24 -5.65 16.84 -6.89
N ILE A 25 -5.70 15.59 -7.36
CA ILE A 25 -6.29 14.47 -6.60
C ILE A 25 -5.50 14.21 -5.31
N ALA A 26 -4.16 14.22 -5.39
CA ALA A 26 -3.29 13.99 -4.24
C ALA A 26 -3.41 15.10 -3.19
N ALA A 27 -3.60 16.36 -3.62
CA ALA A 27 -3.82 17.49 -2.73
C ALA A 27 -5.17 17.40 -2.00
N THR A 28 -6.24 17.06 -2.71
CA THR A 28 -7.57 16.90 -2.10
C THR A 28 -7.64 15.69 -1.16
N ARG A 29 -6.94 14.59 -1.49
CA ARG A 29 -7.05 13.30 -0.78
C ARG A 29 -5.68 12.76 -0.39
N VAL A 30 -5.06 13.43 0.58
CA VAL A 30 -3.69 13.18 1.05
C VAL A 30 -3.38 11.70 1.30
N HIS A 31 -4.29 10.91 1.88
CA HIS A 31 -4.07 9.49 2.18
C HIS A 31 -4.13 8.53 0.98
N TYR A 32 -4.39 9.02 -0.23
CA TYR A 32 -4.56 8.16 -1.40
C TYR A 32 -3.20 7.85 -2.03
N GLY A 33 -2.89 6.56 -2.17
CA GLY A 33 -1.77 6.12 -3.00
C GLY A 33 -2.12 6.05 -4.49
N TYR A 34 -1.11 5.85 -5.34
CA TYR A 34 -1.24 5.83 -6.80
C TYR A 34 -2.35 4.91 -7.34
N ARG A 35 -2.64 3.79 -6.66
CA ARG A 35 -3.74 2.88 -7.05
C ARG A 35 -5.11 3.55 -6.96
N ARG A 36 -5.36 4.30 -5.88
CA ARG A 36 -6.63 5.04 -5.71
C ARG A 36 -6.68 6.26 -6.62
N VAL A 37 -5.55 6.93 -6.84
CA VAL A 37 -5.45 8.03 -7.81
C VAL A 37 -5.77 7.52 -9.22
N HIS A 38 -5.26 6.36 -9.62
CA HIS A 38 -5.59 5.74 -10.91
C HIS A 38 -7.10 5.48 -11.08
N VAL A 39 -7.79 4.97 -10.04
CA VAL A 39 -9.24 4.78 -10.09
C VAL A 39 -9.99 6.10 -10.26
N MET A 40 -9.53 7.18 -9.60
CA MET A 40 -10.13 8.51 -9.77
C MET A 40 -9.90 9.06 -11.18
N LEU A 41 -8.69 8.88 -11.72
CA LEU A 41 -8.38 9.23 -13.11
C LEU A 41 -9.26 8.48 -14.12
N GLN A 42 -9.55 7.20 -13.88
CA GLN A 42 -10.46 6.43 -14.73
C GLN A 42 -11.89 6.97 -14.70
N ARG A 43 -12.37 7.44 -13.54
CA ARG A 43 -13.68 8.09 -13.41
C ARG A 43 -13.74 9.42 -14.15
N ASP A 44 -12.63 10.14 -14.17
CA ASP A 44 -12.45 11.39 -14.93
C ASP A 44 -12.25 11.13 -16.44
N GLY A 45 -12.27 9.88 -16.90
CA GLY A 45 -12.15 9.50 -18.32
C GLY A 45 -10.72 9.32 -18.84
N TRP A 46 -9.71 9.37 -17.98
CA TRP A 46 -8.32 9.17 -18.40
C TRP A 46 -8.04 7.69 -18.68
N LYS A 47 -7.60 7.40 -19.91
CA LYS A 47 -7.29 6.04 -20.39
C LYS A 47 -5.87 5.56 -20.04
N ASP A 48 -5.18 6.26 -19.15
CA ASP A 48 -3.79 5.96 -18.84
C ASP A 48 -3.62 4.76 -17.93
N HIS A 49 -2.65 3.90 -18.28
CA HIS A 49 -2.37 2.68 -17.54
C HIS A 49 -1.79 2.98 -16.15
N HIS A 50 -2.15 2.16 -15.15
CA HIS A 50 -1.68 2.31 -13.77
C HIS A 50 -0.15 2.38 -13.63
N LYS A 51 0.62 1.72 -14.51
CA LYS A 51 2.10 1.83 -14.55
C LYS A 51 2.57 3.25 -14.90
N ARG A 52 1.91 3.94 -15.83
CA ARG A 52 2.27 5.32 -16.20
C ARG A 52 1.99 6.27 -15.03
N VAL A 53 0.81 6.13 -14.41
CA VAL A 53 0.43 6.88 -13.20
C VAL A 53 1.43 6.63 -12.07
N TYR A 54 1.82 5.38 -11.83
CA TYR A 54 2.83 5.05 -10.83
C TYR A 54 4.17 5.76 -11.06
N ARG A 55 4.67 5.78 -12.31
CA ARG A 55 5.95 6.43 -12.65
C ARG A 55 5.90 7.93 -12.38
N LEU A 56 4.84 8.60 -12.82
CA LEU A 56 4.65 10.04 -12.58
C LEU A 56 4.46 10.34 -11.08
N TYR A 57 3.66 9.52 -10.40
CA TYR A 57 3.42 9.67 -8.96
C TYR A 57 4.71 9.52 -8.12
N ARG A 58 5.60 8.59 -8.50
CA ARG A 58 6.91 8.41 -7.87
C ARG A 58 7.88 9.53 -8.21
N ALA A 59 7.90 9.98 -9.47
CA ALA A 59 8.75 11.09 -9.90
C ALA A 59 8.41 12.39 -9.16
N GLU A 60 7.11 12.63 -8.92
CA GLU A 60 6.62 13.81 -8.19
C GLU A 60 6.70 13.69 -6.67
N GLY A 61 7.23 12.58 -6.13
CA GLY A 61 7.40 12.42 -4.68
C GLY A 61 6.10 12.38 -3.87
N LEU A 62 4.95 12.12 -4.50
CA LEU A 62 3.63 12.17 -3.86
C LEU A 62 3.36 11.02 -2.87
N SER A 63 4.33 10.13 -2.65
CA SER A 63 4.19 9.02 -1.72
C SER A 63 4.36 9.50 -0.29
N LEU A 64 3.29 9.43 0.49
CA LEU A 64 3.39 9.63 1.94
C LEU A 64 4.30 8.56 2.55
N ARG A 65 5.23 8.99 3.41
CA ARG A 65 6.01 8.08 4.26
C ARG A 65 5.08 7.55 5.35
N GLN A 66 4.62 6.32 5.21
CA GLN A 66 3.85 5.65 6.25
C GLN A 66 4.70 5.48 7.51
N LYS A 67 4.23 6.02 8.64
CA LYS A 67 4.86 5.78 9.94
C LYS A 67 4.64 4.31 10.28
N ARG A 68 5.70 3.60 10.68
CA ARG A 68 5.57 2.21 11.15
C ARG A 68 4.51 2.17 12.27
N PRO A 69 3.52 1.27 12.22
CA PRO A 69 2.50 1.17 13.26
C PRO A 69 3.18 1.04 14.62
N LYS A 70 2.75 1.85 15.60
CA LYS A 70 3.30 1.83 16.96
C LYS A 70 2.95 0.47 17.55
N ARG A 71 3.97 -0.33 17.88
CA ARG A 71 3.82 -1.64 18.52
C ARG A 71 2.95 -1.49 19.77
N ASN A 72 1.76 -2.08 19.79
CA ASN A 72 0.86 -1.98 20.92
C ASN A 72 1.35 -2.89 22.07
N LYS A 73 2.00 -2.31 23.08
CA LYS A 73 2.51 -3.04 24.26
C LYS A 73 1.39 -3.70 25.07
N SER A 74 0.20 -3.08 25.13
CA SER A 74 -0.94 -3.60 25.90
C SER A 74 -1.48 -4.92 25.33
N ALA A 75 -1.58 -5.04 24.00
CA ALA A 75 -2.02 -6.27 23.33
C ALA A 75 -1.09 -7.46 23.60
N ARG A 76 0.22 -7.23 23.75
CA ARG A 76 1.19 -8.28 24.10
C ARG A 76 1.04 -8.74 25.56
N LEU A 77 0.80 -7.81 26.48
CA LEU A 77 0.61 -8.15 27.90
C LEU A 77 -0.73 -8.88 28.12
N ALA A 78 -1.78 -8.53 27.38
CA ALA A 78 -3.05 -9.24 27.40
C ALA A 78 -2.89 -10.72 26.99
N VAL A 79 -2.23 -10.98 25.85
CA VAL A 79 -1.92 -12.35 25.38
C VAL A 79 -1.02 -13.10 26.36
N MET A 80 -0.04 -12.42 26.97
CA MET A 80 0.82 -13.04 27.98
C MET A 80 0.04 -13.44 29.24
N SER A 81 -0.89 -12.58 29.69
CA SER A 81 -1.74 -12.85 30.87
C SER A 81 -2.74 -13.98 30.63
N GLU A 82 -3.24 -14.13 29.40
CA GLU A 82 -4.06 -15.27 28.99
C GLU A 82 -3.23 -16.55 28.97
N ASN A 83 -2.06 -16.54 28.33
CA ASN A 83 -1.21 -17.73 28.29
C ASN A 83 -0.76 -18.21 29.68
N ILE A 84 -0.50 -17.29 30.62
CA ILE A 84 -0.19 -17.65 32.01
C ILE A 84 -1.43 -18.20 32.74
N ARG A 85 -2.62 -17.62 32.51
CA ARG A 85 -3.89 -18.13 33.07
C ARG A 85 -4.23 -19.53 32.56
N TYR A 86 -4.15 -19.75 31.25
CA TYR A 86 -4.42 -21.06 30.63
C TYR A 86 -3.33 -22.10 30.97
N GLY A 87 -2.07 -21.69 31.14
CA GLY A 87 -0.98 -22.59 31.56
C GLY A 87 -1.06 -23.04 33.02
N ALA A 88 -1.63 -22.23 33.92
CA ALA A 88 -1.89 -22.63 35.30
C ALA A 88 -3.13 -23.54 35.43
N LEU A 89 -4.13 -23.33 34.57
CA LEU A 89 -5.36 -24.13 34.53
C LEU A 89 -5.16 -25.55 33.95
N SER A 90 -4.18 -25.76 33.07
CA SER A 90 -3.91 -27.07 32.46
C SER A 90 -3.17 -28.04 33.38
N MET A 91 -2.54 -27.58 34.48
CA MET A 91 -1.84 -28.45 35.44
C MET A 91 -2.78 -29.04 36.51
N SER A 92 -3.89 -28.36 36.83
CA SER A 92 -4.85 -28.81 37.85
C SER A 92 -5.78 -29.94 37.39
N ALA A 93 -5.88 -30.21 36.09
CA ALA A 93 -6.78 -31.24 35.54
C ALA A 93 -6.14 -32.63 35.43
N GLY A 94 -4.83 -32.76 35.68
CA GLY A 94 -4.08 -34.02 35.53
C GLY A 94 -3.90 -34.86 36.80
N GLU A 95 -4.29 -34.37 37.98
CA GLU A 95 -3.98 -35.01 39.27
C GLU A 95 -5.09 -35.90 39.86
N GLN A 96 -6.21 -36.15 39.15
CA GLN A 96 -7.37 -36.85 39.72
C GLN A 96 -7.68 -38.26 39.13
N LEU A 97 -6.77 -38.91 38.41
CA LEU A 97 -6.99 -40.27 37.88
C LEU A 97 -5.95 -41.31 38.34
N ALA A 98 -5.38 -41.14 39.53
CA ALA A 98 -4.51 -42.14 40.16
C ALA A 98 -4.85 -42.29 41.65
N ASN A 99 -6.03 -42.86 41.94
CA ASN A 99 -6.32 -43.51 43.22
C ASN A 99 -7.35 -44.62 42.96
#